data_AF-A0A6V7URE2-F1
#
_entry.id   AF-A0A6V7URE2-F1
#
_cell.length_a   1.000
_cell.length_b   1.000
_cell.length_c   1.000
_cell.angle_alpha   90.00
_cell.angle_beta   90.00
_cell.angle_gamma   90.00
#
_symmetry.space_group_name_H-M   'P 1'
#
loop_
_entity.id
_entity.type
_entity.pdbx_description
1 polymer ?
#
loop_
_entity_poly.entity_id
_entity_poly.type
_entity_poly.pdbx_seq_one_letter_code
_entity_poly.pdbx_strand_id
1 'polypeptide(L)'
;MCYELQVLRNNNFIENNCYETSILYKSENNFNLIEESMESYKNKLLSSYWTEINLIGYKIKLLDKQKVEYPKEELKNRIIYIGNKISGIIEVNKRKCFNCRVTQSKKWFNLLKEHNLCKKCGEYKNKYGKFRSIKLWFKTTKDRNCSICNVTHTSQWHRHSKPGHYLCAACYMKQQRIKKSTKNTKADD
;
A
#
# COMPACT_ATOMS: atom_id res chain seq x y z
N MET A 1 -38.55 -11.43 -9.62
CA MET A 1 -37.94 -10.78 -8.44
C MET A 1 -36.92 -11.75 -7.83
N CYS A 2 -35.62 -11.51 -7.64
CA CYS A 2 -34.72 -10.37 -7.85
C CYS A 2 -33.26 -10.87 -7.79
N TYR A 3 -32.71 -11.41 -8.89
CA TYR A 3 -31.25 -11.70 -8.97
C TYR A 3 -30.46 -10.40 -9.27
N GLU A 4 -31.07 -9.47 -9.99
CA GLU A 4 -30.47 -8.19 -10.39
C GLU A 4 -30.30 -7.20 -9.22
N LEU A 5 -31.17 -7.23 -8.20
CA LEU A 5 -31.03 -6.37 -7.02
C LEU A 5 -29.95 -6.86 -6.02
N GLN A 6 -29.57 -8.14 -6.06
CA GLN A 6 -28.50 -8.67 -5.21
C GLN A 6 -27.11 -8.24 -5.71
N VAL A 7 -26.91 -8.18 -7.03
CA VAL A 7 -25.63 -7.74 -7.62
C VAL A 7 -25.41 -6.24 -7.44
N LEU A 8 -26.47 -5.43 -7.54
CA LEU A 8 -26.38 -3.98 -7.35
C LEU A 8 -26.24 -3.58 -5.86
N ARG A 9 -26.85 -4.30 -4.92
CA ARG A 9 -26.61 -4.08 -3.47
C ARG A 9 -25.16 -4.35 -3.06
N ASN A 10 -24.48 -5.28 -3.71
CA ASN A 10 -23.09 -5.61 -3.40
C ASN A 10 -22.07 -4.59 -3.97
N ASN A 11 -22.47 -3.71 -4.88
CA ASN A 11 -21.58 -2.69 -5.47
C ASN A 11 -21.49 -1.38 -4.64
N ASN A 12 -22.37 -1.20 -3.64
CA ASN A 12 -22.22 -0.13 -2.63
C ASN A 12 -21.14 -0.42 -1.58
N PHE A 13 -20.38 -1.52 -1.73
CA PHE A 13 -19.30 -1.89 -0.82
C PHE A 13 -18.03 -1.05 -1.01
N ILE A 14 -17.93 -0.27 -2.09
CA ILE A 14 -16.68 0.39 -2.49
C ILE A 14 -16.45 1.73 -1.77
N GLU A 15 -17.50 2.43 -1.33
CA GLU A 15 -17.32 3.77 -0.73
C GLU A 15 -17.12 3.76 0.80
N ASN A 16 -17.51 2.70 1.52
CA ASN A 16 -17.53 2.72 2.99
C ASN A 16 -16.40 1.97 3.72
N ASN A 17 -15.51 1.26 3.01
CA ASN A 17 -14.54 0.37 3.69
C ASN A 17 -13.07 0.81 3.72
N CYS A 18 -12.79 2.10 3.49
CA CYS A 18 -11.46 2.67 3.75
C CYS A 18 -11.09 2.77 5.24
N TYR A 19 -12.02 2.51 6.18
CA TYR A 19 -11.77 2.66 7.62
C TYR A 19 -11.56 1.35 8.40
N GLU A 20 -11.97 0.20 7.90
CA GLU A 20 -11.92 -1.07 8.66
C GLU A 20 -10.56 -1.78 8.67
N THR A 21 -9.60 -1.36 7.86
CA THR A 21 -8.23 -1.92 7.89
C THR A 21 -7.40 -1.49 9.11
N SER A 22 -7.99 -0.68 10.02
CA SER A 22 -7.31 -0.12 11.18
C SER A 22 -7.27 -1.04 12.42
N ILE A 23 -7.98 -2.19 12.43
CA ILE A 23 -8.20 -2.97 13.68
C ILE A 23 -7.37 -4.29 13.80
N LEU A 24 -6.67 -4.75 12.76
CA LEU A 24 -6.04 -6.10 12.77
C LEU A 24 -4.51 -6.13 13.04
N TYR A 25 -4.02 -5.35 14.00
CA TYR A 25 -2.59 -5.33 14.38
C TYR A 25 -2.33 -5.87 15.79
N LYS A 26 -2.48 -7.19 16.00
CA LYS A 26 -1.83 -7.92 17.10
C LYS A 26 -1.40 -9.32 16.62
N SER A 27 -0.13 -9.66 16.89
CA SER A 27 0.58 -10.94 16.66
C SER A 27 1.35 -11.13 15.35
N GLU A 28 2.52 -11.76 15.46
CA GLU A 28 3.50 -11.97 14.38
C GLU A 28 3.11 -13.08 13.39
N ASN A 29 2.02 -13.80 13.65
CA ASN A 29 1.41 -14.72 12.69
C ASN A 29 0.48 -14.02 11.68
N ASN A 30 0.19 -12.71 11.87
CA ASN A 30 -0.74 -11.98 11.00
C ASN A 30 -0.13 -11.50 9.67
N PHE A 31 1.19 -11.60 9.44
CA PHE A 31 1.79 -11.00 8.23
C PHE A 31 1.50 -11.81 6.96
N ASN A 32 1.60 -13.13 7.05
CA ASN A 32 1.13 -14.03 5.99
C ASN A 32 -0.38 -13.88 5.81
N LEU A 33 -1.13 -13.71 6.89
CA LEU A 33 -2.57 -13.43 6.89
C LEU A 33 -2.94 -12.09 6.22
N ILE A 34 -2.10 -11.05 6.34
CA ILE A 34 -2.30 -9.76 5.65
C ILE A 34 -1.92 -9.89 4.19
N GLU A 35 -0.83 -10.59 3.86
CA GLU A 35 -0.43 -10.84 2.46
C GLU A 35 -1.50 -11.70 1.75
N GLU A 36 -1.99 -12.74 2.41
CA GLU A 36 -3.12 -13.58 1.98
C GLU A 36 -4.43 -12.78 1.92
N SER A 37 -4.68 -11.86 2.86
CA SER A 37 -5.86 -10.99 2.83
C SER A 37 -5.78 -9.98 1.68
N MET A 38 -4.60 -9.44 1.38
CA MET A 38 -4.40 -8.52 0.26
C MET A 38 -4.50 -9.28 -1.07
N GLU A 39 -3.94 -10.47 -1.16
CA GLU A 39 -4.04 -11.33 -2.34
C GLU A 39 -5.47 -11.82 -2.56
N SER A 40 -6.17 -12.18 -1.48
CA SER A 40 -7.60 -12.50 -1.47
C SER A 40 -8.43 -11.31 -1.92
N TYR A 41 -8.15 -10.10 -1.44
CA TYR A 41 -8.83 -8.88 -1.87
C TYR A 41 -8.58 -8.58 -3.35
N LYS A 42 -7.36 -8.77 -3.86
CA LYS A 42 -7.04 -8.65 -5.29
C LYS A 42 -7.82 -9.65 -6.13
N ASN A 43 -7.84 -10.91 -5.70
CA ASN A 43 -8.57 -11.97 -6.40
C ASN A 43 -10.08 -11.69 -6.40
N LYS A 44 -10.63 -11.16 -5.31
CA LYS A 44 -12.02 -10.69 -5.24
C LYS A 44 -12.27 -9.51 -6.19
N LEU A 45 -11.38 -8.52 -6.22
CA LEU A 45 -11.51 -7.34 -7.09
C LEU A 45 -11.44 -7.73 -8.57
N LEU A 46 -10.46 -8.57 -8.96
CA LEU A 46 -10.34 -9.10 -10.32
C LEU A 46 -11.54 -9.98 -10.68
N SER A 47 -11.98 -10.85 -9.76
CA SER A 47 -13.19 -11.67 -9.93
C SER A 47 -14.44 -10.81 -10.14
N SER A 48 -14.56 -9.68 -9.44
CA SER A 48 -15.66 -8.72 -9.63
C SER A 48 -15.67 -8.14 -11.05
N TYR A 49 -14.51 -7.67 -11.54
CA TYR A 49 -14.42 -7.15 -12.91
C TYR A 49 -14.64 -8.23 -13.98
N TRP A 50 -14.16 -9.45 -13.75
CA TRP A 50 -14.47 -10.59 -14.63
C TRP A 50 -15.96 -10.93 -14.64
N THR A 51 -16.61 -10.85 -13.48
CA THR A 51 -18.06 -11.04 -13.36
C THR A 51 -18.82 -9.97 -14.13
N GLU A 52 -18.40 -8.71 -14.04
CA GLU A 52 -19.00 -7.60 -14.81
C GLU A 52 -18.84 -7.79 -16.32
N ILE A 53 -17.66 -8.20 -16.79
CA ILE A 53 -17.42 -8.53 -18.20
C ILE A 53 -18.33 -9.69 -18.66
N ASN A 54 -18.45 -10.74 -17.84
CA ASN A 54 -19.32 -11.88 -18.14
C ASN A 54 -20.80 -11.49 -18.21
N LEU A 55 -21.27 -10.63 -17.30
CA LEU A 55 -22.64 -10.09 -17.31
C LEU A 55 -22.89 -9.22 -18.55
N ILE A 56 -21.94 -8.38 -18.94
CA ILE A 56 -21.99 -7.61 -20.18
C ILE A 56 -22.12 -8.55 -21.38
N GLY A 57 -21.28 -9.59 -21.46
CA GLY A 57 -21.35 -10.60 -22.52
C GLY A 57 -22.67 -11.37 -22.55
N TYR A 58 -23.23 -11.70 -21.39
CA TYR A 58 -24.54 -12.34 -21.29
C TYR A 58 -25.69 -11.42 -21.73
N LYS A 59 -25.66 -10.14 -21.34
CA LYS A 59 -26.66 -9.14 -21.75
C LYS A 59 -26.66 -8.95 -23.26
N ILE A 60 -25.49 -8.90 -23.90
CA ILE A 60 -25.36 -8.85 -25.37
C ILE A 60 -26.03 -10.07 -26.01
N LYS A 61 -25.71 -11.29 -25.54
CA LYS A 61 -26.32 -12.53 -26.05
C LYS A 61 -27.84 -12.56 -25.93
N LEU A 62 -28.42 -11.99 -24.86
CA LEU A 62 -29.87 -11.90 -24.70
C LEU A 62 -30.50 -10.90 -25.68
N LEU A 63 -29.89 -9.73 -25.84
CA LEU A 63 -30.38 -8.69 -26.76
C LEU A 63 -30.33 -9.15 -28.21
N ASP A 64 -29.27 -9.87 -28.61
CA ASP A 64 -29.14 -10.46 -29.94
C ASP A 64 -30.27 -11.47 -30.23
N LYS A 65 -30.61 -12.31 -29.24
CA LYS A 65 -31.74 -13.27 -29.37
C LYS A 65 -33.08 -12.57 -29.54
N GLN A 66 -33.26 -11.42 -28.90
CA GLN A 66 -34.52 -10.65 -28.94
C GLN A 66 -34.59 -9.72 -30.17
N LYS A 67 -33.52 -9.60 -30.97
CA LYS A 67 -33.39 -8.63 -32.08
C LYS A 67 -33.67 -7.19 -31.65
N VAL A 68 -33.43 -6.87 -30.38
CA VAL A 68 -33.62 -5.52 -29.83
C VAL A 68 -32.39 -4.70 -30.17
N GLU A 69 -32.58 -3.53 -30.77
CA GLU A 69 -31.50 -2.59 -30.98
C GLU A 69 -31.09 -1.98 -29.63
N TYR A 70 -29.80 -2.06 -29.32
CA TYR A 70 -29.24 -1.60 -28.05
C TYR A 70 -28.09 -0.63 -28.30
N PRO A 71 -27.76 0.25 -27.33
CA PRO A 71 -26.70 1.24 -27.49
C PRO A 71 -25.33 0.58 -27.49
N LYS A 72 -24.89 0.09 -28.65
CA LYS A 72 -23.61 -0.60 -28.87
C LYS A 72 -22.41 0.23 -28.38
N GLU A 73 -22.48 1.56 -28.55
CA GLU A 73 -21.39 2.44 -28.16
C GLU A 73 -21.24 2.57 -26.63
N GLU A 74 -22.34 2.50 -25.88
CA GLU A 74 -22.30 2.53 -24.41
C GLU A 74 -21.61 1.29 -23.84
N LEU A 75 -21.96 0.11 -24.35
CA LEU A 75 -21.34 -1.17 -23.96
C LEU A 75 -19.85 -1.19 -24.30
N LYS A 76 -19.49 -0.73 -25.50
CA LYS A 76 -18.09 -0.61 -25.94
C LYS A 76 -17.30 0.32 -25.03
N ASN A 77 -17.84 1.48 -24.67
CA ASN A 77 -17.23 2.41 -23.72
C ASN A 77 -17.05 1.78 -22.33
N ARG A 78 -18.03 1.00 -21.86
CA ARG A 78 -17.93 0.30 -20.57
C ARG A 78 -16.85 -0.77 -20.56
N ILE A 79 -16.74 -1.57 -21.63
CA ILE A 79 -15.68 -2.58 -21.78
C ILE A 79 -14.30 -1.92 -21.79
N ILE A 80 -14.13 -0.83 -22.54
CA ILE A 80 -12.87 -0.06 -22.59
C ILE A 80 -12.52 0.46 -21.18
N TYR A 81 -13.49 1.02 -20.45
CA TYR A 81 -13.28 1.51 -19.09
C TYR A 81 -12.79 0.39 -18.15
N ILE A 82 -13.44 -0.77 -18.17
CA ILE A 82 -13.05 -1.92 -17.34
C ILE A 82 -11.64 -2.39 -17.73
N GLY A 83 -11.35 -2.50 -19.02
CA GLY A 83 -10.03 -2.86 -19.53
C GLY A 83 -8.93 -1.91 -19.04
N ASN A 84 -9.19 -0.60 -19.07
CA ASN A 84 -8.26 0.41 -18.56
C ASN A 84 -8.05 0.31 -17.04
N LYS A 85 -9.11 0.02 -16.27
CA LYS A 85 -9.00 -0.21 -14.81
C LYS A 85 -8.18 -1.44 -14.48
N ILE A 86 -8.44 -2.57 -15.15
CA ILE A 86 -7.66 -3.80 -14.99
C ILE A 86 -6.20 -3.56 -15.37
N SER A 87 -5.94 -2.91 -16.51
CA SER A 87 -4.59 -2.59 -16.98
C SER A 87 -3.84 -1.71 -15.98
N GLY A 88 -4.47 -0.65 -15.46
CA GLY A 88 -3.88 0.21 -14.43
C GLY A 88 -3.54 -0.54 -13.14
N ILE A 89 -4.41 -1.45 -12.69
CA ILE A 89 -4.15 -2.30 -11.52
C ILE A 89 -2.94 -3.22 -11.79
N ILE A 90 -2.86 -3.82 -12.99
CA ILE A 90 -1.75 -4.69 -13.40
C ILE A 90 -0.44 -3.89 -13.51
N GLU A 91 -0.45 -2.69 -14.09
CA GLU A 91 0.74 -1.86 -14.28
C GLU A 91 1.33 -1.33 -12.96
N VAL A 92 0.47 -0.90 -12.02
CA VAL A 92 0.90 -0.51 -10.67
C VAL A 92 1.56 -1.70 -9.97
N ASN A 93 1.03 -2.91 -10.16
CA ASN A 93 1.57 -4.13 -9.57
C ASN A 93 2.86 -4.63 -10.24
N LYS A 94 3.12 -4.28 -11.50
CA LYS A 94 4.38 -4.62 -12.19
C LYS A 94 5.61 -3.88 -11.65
N ARG A 95 5.44 -2.72 -11.01
CA ARG A 95 6.58 -1.92 -10.53
C ARG A 95 6.88 -2.21 -9.07
N LYS A 96 7.44 -3.40 -8.82
CA LYS A 96 8.12 -3.73 -7.57
C LYS A 96 9.61 -3.46 -7.73
N CYS A 97 10.22 -2.82 -6.74
CA CYS A 97 11.66 -2.62 -6.73
C CYS A 97 12.36 -3.98 -6.60
N PHE A 98 13.13 -4.38 -7.61
CA PHE A 98 13.90 -5.62 -7.61
C PHE A 98 14.83 -5.73 -6.40
N ASN A 99 15.46 -4.61 -6.00
CA ASN A 99 16.37 -4.60 -4.86
C ASN A 99 15.63 -4.57 -3.51
N CYS A 100 14.83 -3.53 -3.23
CA CYS A 100 14.25 -3.33 -1.89
C CYS A 100 12.75 -3.63 -1.77
N ARG A 101 12.15 -4.25 -2.79
CA ARG A 101 10.76 -4.74 -2.83
C ARG A 101 9.64 -3.71 -2.59
N VAL A 102 9.96 -2.42 -2.45
CA VAL A 102 8.94 -1.36 -2.37
C VAL A 102 8.11 -1.35 -3.66
N THR A 103 6.81 -1.15 -3.52
CA THR A 103 5.83 -1.05 -4.62
C THR A 103 5.47 0.40 -4.94
N GLN A 104 5.90 1.33 -4.09
CA GLN A 104 5.70 2.77 -4.29
C GLN A 104 7.04 3.48 -4.39
N SER A 105 7.16 4.34 -5.40
CA SER A 105 8.34 5.17 -5.62
C SER A 105 7.96 6.39 -6.45
N LYS A 106 8.48 7.56 -6.10
CA LYS A 106 8.29 8.81 -6.88
C LYS A 106 8.88 8.73 -8.29
N LYS A 107 9.89 7.87 -8.48
CA LYS A 107 10.56 7.62 -9.76
C LYS A 107 10.98 6.16 -9.84
N TRP A 108 10.88 5.57 -11.02
CA TRP A 108 11.31 4.20 -11.31
C TRP A 108 12.49 4.23 -12.28
N PHE A 109 13.46 3.36 -12.05
CA PHE A 109 14.63 3.15 -12.90
C PHE A 109 14.53 1.76 -13.52
N ASN A 110 14.70 1.64 -14.83
CA ASN A 110 14.73 0.35 -15.50
C ASN A 110 16.11 -0.29 -15.29
N LEU A 111 16.12 -1.51 -14.77
CA LEU A 111 17.35 -2.29 -14.55
C LEU A 111 17.62 -3.23 -15.72
N LEU A 112 16.57 -3.92 -16.17
CA LEU A 112 16.48 -4.85 -17.30
C LEU A 112 15.06 -4.73 -17.88
N LYS A 113 14.74 -5.43 -18.99
CA LYS A 113 13.40 -5.41 -19.62
C LYS A 113 12.23 -5.66 -18.64
N GLU A 114 12.46 -6.44 -17.58
CA GLU A 114 11.42 -6.86 -16.63
C GLU A 114 11.67 -6.40 -15.18
N HIS A 115 12.81 -5.76 -14.91
CA HIS A 115 13.21 -5.43 -13.54
C HIS A 115 13.26 -3.92 -13.34
N ASN A 116 12.57 -3.45 -12.31
CA ASN A 116 12.50 -2.04 -11.95
C ASN A 116 13.21 -1.78 -10.62
N LEU A 117 13.84 -0.63 -10.46
CA LEU A 117 14.40 -0.14 -9.20
C LEU A 117 13.64 1.12 -8.77
N CYS A 118 13.31 1.21 -7.48
CA CYS A 118 12.82 2.46 -6.91
C CYS A 118 13.90 3.54 -6.96
N LYS A 119 13.50 4.79 -6.72
CA LYS A 119 14.38 5.96 -6.83
C LYS A 119 15.70 5.77 -6.08
N LYS A 120 15.59 5.40 -4.80
CA LYS A 120 16.73 5.22 -3.89
C LYS A 120 17.66 4.09 -4.34
N CYS A 121 17.14 3.00 -4.90
CA CYS A 121 17.96 1.87 -5.33
C CYS A 121 18.62 2.14 -6.67
N GLY A 122 17.92 2.81 -7.60
CA GLY A 122 18.48 3.22 -8.89
C GLY A 122 19.61 4.24 -8.72
N GLU A 123 19.39 5.30 -7.94
CA GLU A 123 20.42 6.31 -7.66
C GLU A 123 21.66 5.70 -7.00
N TYR A 124 21.47 4.77 -6.05
CA TYR A 124 22.58 4.07 -5.41
C TYR A 124 23.35 3.21 -6.42
N LYS A 125 22.65 2.43 -7.24
CA LYS A 125 23.29 1.59 -8.26
C LYS A 125 24.07 2.44 -9.27
N ASN A 126 23.52 3.56 -9.72
CA ASN A 126 24.19 4.47 -10.64
C ASN A 126 25.45 5.09 -10.02
N LYS A 127 25.39 5.46 -8.73
CA LYS A 127 26.52 6.10 -8.04
C LYS A 127 27.65 5.13 -7.68
N TYR A 128 27.32 3.91 -7.28
CA TYR A 128 28.30 2.98 -6.68
C TYR A 128 28.56 1.72 -7.51
N GLY A 129 27.90 1.55 -8.66
CA GLY A 129 28.03 0.37 -9.53
C GLY A 129 27.48 -0.94 -8.94
N LYS A 130 26.92 -0.91 -7.72
CA LYS A 130 26.44 -2.10 -6.99
C LYS A 130 25.08 -1.87 -6.36
N PHE A 131 24.38 -2.94 -6.04
CA PHE A 131 23.08 -2.84 -5.36
C PHE A 131 23.21 -2.22 -3.97
N ARG A 132 22.21 -1.43 -3.61
CA ARG A 132 22.11 -0.85 -2.27
C ARG A 132 21.96 -1.99 -1.27
N SER A 133 22.94 -2.13 -0.39
CA SER A 133 22.89 -3.01 0.76
C SER A 133 21.53 -2.86 1.46
N ILE A 134 20.77 -3.95 1.52
CA ILE A 134 19.50 -4.04 2.24
C ILE A 134 19.78 -4.34 3.72
N LYS A 135 21.02 -4.15 4.20
CA LYS A 135 21.28 -4.14 5.64
C LYS A 135 20.41 -3.02 6.23
N LEU A 136 19.42 -3.40 7.04
CA LEU A 136 18.78 -2.54 8.06
C LEU A 136 17.58 -1.66 7.66
N TRP A 137 16.73 -2.04 6.70
CA TRP A 137 15.38 -1.41 6.62
C TRP A 137 14.26 -2.23 7.26
N PHE A 138 14.50 -3.51 7.54
CA PHE A 138 13.71 -4.31 8.47
C PHE A 138 14.43 -4.48 9.80
N LYS A 139 15.10 -3.44 10.31
CA LYS A 139 15.38 -3.41 11.76
C LYS A 139 14.04 -3.10 12.42
N THR A 140 13.20 -4.13 12.46
CA THR A 140 11.88 -4.19 13.06
C THR A 140 11.87 -3.27 14.26
N THR A 141 10.97 -2.29 14.24
CA THR A 141 10.66 -1.51 15.43
C THR A 141 10.02 -2.37 16.51
N LYS A 142 9.74 -3.65 16.23
CA LYS A 142 9.14 -4.63 17.14
C LYS A 142 9.92 -4.79 18.45
N ASP A 143 11.25 -4.63 18.42
CA ASP A 143 12.07 -4.72 19.63
C ASP A 143 12.43 -3.36 20.23
N ARG A 144 11.80 -2.27 19.75
CA ARG A 144 12.06 -0.94 20.28
C ARG A 144 11.02 -0.64 21.34
N ASN A 145 11.48 -0.44 22.56
CA ASN A 145 10.73 0.19 23.64
C ASN A 145 11.34 1.57 23.92
N CYS A 146 10.50 2.52 24.32
CA CYS A 146 11.01 3.81 24.76
C CYS A 146 11.75 3.61 26.08
N SER A 147 13.03 3.96 26.16
CA SER A 147 13.82 3.81 27.39
C SER A 147 13.39 4.73 28.55
N ILE A 148 12.34 5.55 28.37
CA ILE A 148 11.78 6.43 29.39
C ILE A 148 10.39 5.96 29.82
N CYS A 149 9.47 5.71 28.87
CA CYS A 149 8.09 5.34 29.16
C CYS A 149 7.69 3.93 28.73
N ASN A 150 8.65 3.12 28.26
CA ASN A 150 8.48 1.73 27.82
C ASN A 150 7.41 1.47 26.73
N VAL A 151 6.82 2.52 26.14
CA VAL A 151 5.88 2.34 25.04
C VAL A 151 6.55 1.60 23.89
N THR A 152 5.84 0.65 23.31
CA THR A 152 6.25 -0.15 22.16
C THR A 152 5.72 0.43 20.84
N HIS A 153 4.84 1.42 20.92
CA HIS A 153 4.23 2.10 19.78
C HIS A 153 4.44 3.61 19.87
N THR A 154 4.80 4.22 18.74
CA THR A 154 5.01 5.66 18.57
C THR A 154 4.97 5.97 17.07
N SER A 155 4.57 7.19 16.71
CA SER A 155 4.56 7.65 15.31
C SER A 155 5.98 7.67 14.71
N GLN A 156 6.98 8.00 15.53
CA GLN A 156 8.38 8.03 15.15
C GLN A 156 9.27 7.59 16.31
N TRP A 157 10.32 6.84 15.99
CA TRP A 157 11.38 6.43 16.93
C TRP A 157 12.60 7.33 16.78
N HIS A 158 13.08 7.86 17.90
CA HIS A 158 14.29 8.67 17.97
C HIS A 158 15.42 7.92 18.69
N ARG A 159 16.67 8.24 18.39
CA ARG A 159 17.83 7.67 19.10
C ARG A 159 18.02 8.40 20.43
N HIS A 160 18.24 7.64 21.50
CA HIS A 160 18.71 8.19 22.77
C HIS A 160 20.22 8.48 22.70
N SER A 161 20.76 9.23 23.66
CA SER A 161 22.20 9.48 23.77
C SER A 161 23.00 8.22 24.09
N LYS A 162 22.39 7.25 24.79
CA LYS A 162 22.99 5.94 25.07
C LYS A 162 22.86 5.02 23.84
N PRO A 163 23.94 4.38 23.37
CA PRO A 163 23.89 3.42 22.27
C PRO A 163 22.87 2.31 22.52
N GLY A 164 22.12 1.92 21.48
CA GLY A 164 21.11 0.86 21.59
C GLY A 164 19.78 1.27 22.21
N HIS A 165 19.68 2.46 22.81
CA HIS A 165 18.45 2.97 23.42
C HIS A 165 17.64 3.84 22.46
N TYR A 166 16.32 3.75 22.56
CA TYR A 166 15.37 4.47 21.71
C TYR A 166 14.37 5.28 22.54
N LEU A 167 13.91 6.39 21.98
CA LEU A 167 12.85 7.22 22.55
C LEU A 167 11.65 7.27 21.63
N CYS A 168 10.44 7.26 22.20
CA CYS A 168 9.24 7.63 21.48
C CYS A 168 9.24 9.13 21.14
N ALA A 169 8.38 9.53 20.21
CA ALA A 169 8.28 10.93 19.76
C ALA A 169 8.01 11.89 20.92
N ALA A 170 7.09 11.54 21.82
CA ALA A 170 6.74 12.37 22.98
C ALA A 170 7.94 12.57 23.93
N CYS A 171 8.62 11.48 24.30
CA CYS A 171 9.77 11.54 25.20
C CYS A 171 10.97 12.28 24.58
N TYR A 172 11.21 12.08 23.28
CA TYR A 172 12.22 12.83 22.55
C TYR A 172 11.94 14.33 22.58
N MET A 173 10.71 14.74 22.30
CA MET A 173 10.32 16.15 22.31
C MET A 173 10.45 16.76 23.70
N LYS A 174 10.06 16.03 24.76
CA LYS A 174 10.26 16.46 26.15
C LYS A 174 11.75 16.67 26.46
N GLN A 175 12.61 15.73 26.06
CA GLN A 175 14.06 15.86 26.26
C GLN A 175 14.64 17.08 25.51
N GLN A 176 14.16 17.36 24.30
CA GLN A 176 14.61 18.53 23.53
C GLN A 176 14.18 19.85 24.15
N ARG A 177 12.99 19.93 24.76
CA ARG A 177 12.54 21.12 25.50
C ARG A 177 13.43 21.40 26.71
N ILE A 178 13.75 20.37 27.49
CA ILE A 178 14.65 20.49 28.65
C ILE A 178 16.04 20.96 28.23
N LYS A 179 16.61 20.37 27.16
CA LYS A 179 17.93 20.78 26.65
C LYS A 179 17.96 22.24 26.22
N LYS A 180 16.87 22.74 25.61
CA LYS A 180 16.75 24.14 25.23
C LYS A 180 16.66 25.06 26.46
N SER A 181 15.86 24.71 27.47
CA SER A 181 15.74 25.54 28.68
C SER A 181 17.04 25.60 29.49
N THR A 182 17.78 24.49 29.58
CA THR A 182 19.10 24.45 30.25
C THR A 182 20.22 25.16 29.48
N LYS A 183 20.03 25.38 28.18
CA LYS A 183 21.01 26.11 27.36
C LYS A 183 20.83 27.63 27.48
N ASN A 184 19.59 28.08 27.67
CA ASN A 184 19.30 29.49 27.87
C ASN A 184 19.69 29.99 29.27
N THR A 185 19.63 29.14 30.30
CA THR A 185 20.04 29.49 31.68
C THR A 185 21.55 29.54 31.90
N LYS A 186 22.36 29.07 30.93
CA LYS A 186 23.83 29.11 30.99
C LYS A 186 24.44 30.22 30.12
N ALA A 187 23.61 31.09 29.56
CA ALA A 187 24.05 32.20 28.72
C ALA A 187 23.96 33.57 29.42
N ASP A 188 23.48 33.58 30.67
CA ASP A 188 23.26 34.79 31.48
C ASP A 188 24.17 34.86 32.72
N ASP A 189 25.18 33.97 32.82
CA ASP A 189 26.32 34.02 33.77
C ASP A 189 27.63 34.25 32.98
#